data_AF-A0A949ZAK5-F1
#
_entry.id   AF-A0A949ZAK5-F1
#
_cell.length_a   1.000
_cell.length_b   1.000
_cell.length_c   1.000
_cell.angle_alpha   90.00
_cell.angle_beta   90.00
_cell.angle_gamma   90.00
#
_symmetry.space_group_name_H-M   'P 1'
#
loop_
_entity.id
_entity.type
_entity.pdbx_description
1 polymer ?
#
loop_
_entity_poly.entity_id
_entity_poly.type
_entity_poly.pdbx_seq_one_letter_code
_entity_poly.pdbx_strand_id
1 'polypeptide(L)'
;MASGTETALTSVGRLRVRYLAEEGSRSAAILQRLQRDPNRFLSTVLLINTVALIIASSSTTLLTDDLFKTWGVPEQTRLYLALLVSLLLSVLLLLLAEVTPKTLAIRYAERVALAAAGPVDRLATFLSPILWAVTIVSRALTGGRAAKAPYLTENELITLLHVSEEQGVIEEQEHDMIHGIIEIGDKSVREV
;
A
#
# COMPACT_ATOMS: atom_id res chain seq x y z
N MET A 1 1.84 12.07 -5.37
CA MET A 1 0.54 11.54 -5.87
C MET A 1 0.43 10.02 -5.78
N ALA A 2 1.44 9.25 -6.20
CA ALA A 2 1.44 7.79 -6.05
C ALA A 2 1.30 7.34 -4.57
N SER A 3 2.13 7.89 -3.68
CA SER A 3 2.07 7.67 -2.23
C SER A 3 0.69 7.94 -1.60
N GLY A 4 0.02 9.04 -1.98
CA GLY A 4 -1.35 9.33 -1.54
C GLY A 4 -2.41 8.42 -2.17
N THR A 5 -2.18 7.92 -3.38
CA THR A 5 -3.08 6.97 -4.05
C THR A 5 -3.07 5.60 -3.36
N GLU A 6 -1.89 5.14 -2.92
CA GLU A 6 -1.73 3.93 -2.13
C GLU A 6 -2.53 4.02 -0.83
N THR A 7 -2.33 5.09 -0.06
CA THR A 7 -3.03 5.32 1.20
C THR A 7 -4.54 5.51 1.01
N ALA A 8 -4.97 6.23 -0.04
CA ALA A 8 -6.38 6.37 -0.35
C ALA A 8 -7.04 5.02 -0.66
N LEU A 9 -6.37 4.15 -1.42
CA LEU A 9 -6.92 2.84 -1.77
C LEU A 9 -7.09 1.95 -0.54
N THR A 10 -6.07 1.88 0.33
CA THR A 10 -6.11 1.03 1.52
C THR A 10 -7.07 1.55 2.58
N SER A 11 -7.32 2.86 2.59
CA SER A 11 -8.25 3.49 3.55
C SER A 11 -9.72 3.46 3.10
N VAL A 12 -10.02 3.25 1.82
CA VAL A 12 -11.41 3.28 1.34
C VAL A 12 -12.12 1.94 1.57
N GLY A 13 -13.32 1.99 2.16
CA GLY A 13 -14.11 0.80 2.46
C GLY A 13 -14.60 0.06 1.22
N ARG A 14 -14.37 -1.26 1.14
CA ARG A 14 -14.77 -2.10 0.01
C ARG A 14 -16.27 -2.07 -0.26
N LEU A 15 -17.10 -2.05 0.78
CA LEU A 15 -18.57 -2.01 0.66
C LEU A 15 -19.05 -0.70 0.01
N ARG A 16 -18.46 0.43 0.39
CA ARG A 16 -18.76 1.75 -0.17
C ARG A 16 -18.42 1.82 -1.66
N VAL A 17 -17.28 1.28 -2.07
CA VAL A 17 -16.87 1.24 -3.48
C VAL A 17 -17.83 0.38 -4.32
N ARG A 18 -18.30 -0.76 -3.78
CA ARG A 18 -19.29 -1.60 -4.45
C ARG A 18 -20.61 -0.86 -4.68
N TYR A 19 -21.12 -0.21 -3.64
CA TYR A 19 -22.33 0.59 -3.72
C TYR A 19 -22.22 1.67 -4.81
N LEU A 20 -21.13 2.43 -4.85
CA LEU A 20 -20.90 3.46 -5.87
C LEU A 20 -20.76 2.88 -7.30
N ALA A 21 -20.25 1.66 -7.43
CA ALA A 21 -20.17 0.98 -8.72
C ALA A 21 -21.56 0.55 -9.23
N GLU A 22 -22.42 0.07 -8.32
CA GLU A 22 -23.81 -0.29 -8.59
C GLU A 22 -24.67 0.93 -8.93
N GLU A 23 -24.38 2.11 -8.34
CA GLU A 23 -24.97 3.40 -8.72
C GLU A 23 -24.47 3.95 -10.07
N GLY A 24 -23.58 3.23 -10.78
CA GLY A 24 -23.16 3.57 -12.14
C GLY A 24 -21.84 4.36 -12.26
N SER A 25 -21.08 4.53 -11.17
CA SER A 25 -19.76 5.17 -11.26
C SER A 25 -18.72 4.26 -11.94
N ARG A 26 -18.29 4.66 -13.15
CA ARG A 26 -17.23 3.94 -13.89
C ARG A 26 -15.91 3.87 -13.12
N SER A 27 -15.55 4.93 -12.41
CA SER A 27 -14.34 4.95 -11.58
C SER A 27 -14.45 4.00 -10.40
N ALA A 28 -15.63 3.88 -9.79
CA ALA A 28 -15.86 2.93 -8.71
C ALA A 28 -15.80 1.48 -9.20
N ALA A 29 -16.33 1.18 -10.39
CA ALA A 29 -16.20 -0.14 -11.00
C ALA A 29 -14.73 -0.53 -11.30
N ILE A 30 -13.93 0.42 -11.78
CA ILE A 30 -12.48 0.21 -11.96
C ILE A 30 -11.80 -0.01 -10.61
N LEU A 31 -12.10 0.84 -9.63
CA LEU A 31 -11.56 0.73 -8.27
C LEU A 31 -11.90 -0.61 -7.62
N GLN A 32 -13.13 -1.09 -7.79
CA GLN A 32 -13.60 -2.39 -7.32
C GLN A 32 -12.80 -3.54 -7.95
N ARG A 33 -12.48 -3.45 -9.25
CA ARG A 33 -11.64 -4.43 -9.94
C ARG A 33 -10.20 -4.38 -9.43
N LEU A 34 -9.64 -3.20 -9.20
CA LEU A 34 -8.32 -3.02 -8.61
C LEU A 34 -8.25 -3.56 -7.17
N GLN A 35 -9.32 -3.42 -6.38
CA GLN A 35 -9.41 -3.98 -5.04
C GLN A 35 -9.49 -5.52 -5.02
N ARG A 36 -9.87 -6.18 -6.13
CA ARG A 36 -9.85 -7.65 -6.24
C ARG A 36 -8.44 -8.21 -6.42
N ASP A 37 -7.53 -7.44 -7.01
CA ASP A 37 -6.11 -7.78 -7.15
C ASP A 37 -5.24 -6.65 -6.57
N PRO A 38 -5.19 -6.54 -5.23
CA PRO A 38 -4.46 -5.46 -4.57
C PRO A 38 -2.96 -5.56 -4.82
N ASN A 39 -2.41 -6.77 -5.04
CA ASN A 39 -0.99 -6.94 -5.31
C ASN A 39 -0.59 -6.21 -6.59
N ARG A 40 -1.31 -6.44 -7.70
CA ARG A 40 -1.00 -5.79 -8.97
C ARG A 40 -1.09 -4.26 -8.86
N PHE A 41 -2.11 -3.75 -8.18
CA PHE A 41 -2.26 -2.31 -7.97
C PHE A 41 -1.14 -1.74 -7.09
N LEU A 42 -0.95 -2.30 -5.89
CA LEU A 42 0.01 -1.81 -4.92
C LEU A 42 1.42 -1.87 -5.48
N SER A 43 1.80 -2.97 -6.14
CA SER A 43 3.09 -3.08 -6.81
C SER A 43 3.26 -2.03 -7.91
N THR A 44 2.21 -1.69 -8.66
CA THR A 44 2.27 -0.63 -9.68
C THR A 44 2.53 0.74 -9.04
N VAL A 45 1.74 1.10 -8.03
CA VAL A 45 1.84 2.40 -7.36
C VAL A 45 3.18 2.54 -6.64
N LEU A 46 3.64 1.48 -5.97
CA LEU A 46 4.95 1.43 -5.33
C LEU A 46 6.07 1.60 -6.36
N LEU A 47 6.05 0.84 -7.46
CA LEU A 47 7.06 0.95 -8.51
C LEU A 47 7.16 2.38 -9.05
N ILE A 48 6.02 2.99 -9.36
CA ILE A 48 5.97 4.38 -9.85
C ILE A 48 6.51 5.35 -8.81
N ASN A 49 6.13 5.18 -7.54
CA ASN A 49 6.60 6.04 -6.44
C ASN A 49 8.12 5.95 -6.29
N THR A 50 8.66 4.72 -6.26
CA THR A 50 10.08 4.47 -6.13
C THR A 50 10.87 5.03 -7.31
N VAL A 51 10.43 4.78 -8.55
CA VAL A 51 11.09 5.29 -9.75
C VAL A 51 11.07 6.82 -9.78
N ALA A 52 9.93 7.44 -9.49
CA ALA A 52 9.82 8.89 -9.43
C ALA A 52 10.75 9.50 -8.37
N LEU A 53 10.85 8.87 -7.20
CA LEU A 53 11.74 9.33 -6.13
C LEU A 53 13.22 9.21 -6.52
N ILE A 54 13.62 8.10 -7.14
CA ILE A 54 15.00 7.89 -7.62
C ILE A 54 15.35 8.90 -8.72
N ILE A 55 14.45 9.14 -9.68
CA ILE A 55 14.69 10.11 -10.75
C ILE A 55 14.81 11.52 -10.16
N ALA A 56 13.92 11.90 -9.24
CA ALA A 56 13.96 13.22 -8.62
C ALA A 56 15.25 13.43 -7.81
N SER A 57 15.65 12.45 -6.99
CA SER A 57 16.87 12.55 -6.17
C SER A 57 18.13 12.53 -7.04
N SER A 58 18.24 11.62 -8.00
CA SER A 58 19.41 11.53 -8.89
C SER A 58 19.55 12.77 -9.78
N SER A 59 18.45 13.27 -10.36
CA SER A 59 18.47 14.49 -11.18
C SER A 59 18.89 15.69 -10.35
N THR A 60 18.41 15.80 -9.10
CA THR A 60 18.81 16.86 -8.17
C THR A 60 20.32 16.83 -7.91
N THR A 61 20.88 15.66 -7.64
CA THR A 61 22.32 15.49 -7.40
C THR A 61 23.13 15.89 -8.63
N LEU A 62 22.74 15.45 -9.83
CA LEU A 62 23.44 15.78 -11.07
C LEU A 62 23.40 17.27 -11.39
N LEU A 63 22.23 17.90 -11.26
CA LEU A 63 22.06 19.34 -11.51
C LEU A 63 22.83 20.19 -10.49
N THR A 64 22.84 19.78 -9.22
CA THR A 64 23.56 20.48 -8.16
C THR A 64 25.06 20.42 -8.38
N ASP A 65 25.60 19.26 -8.79
CA ASP A 65 27.02 19.12 -9.10
C ASP A 65 27.44 19.96 -10.32
N ASP A 66 26.63 20.00 -11.37
CA ASP A 66 26.90 20.81 -12.58
C ASP A 66 26.88 22.33 -12.28
N LEU A 67 25.92 22.78 -11.47
CA LEU A 67 25.85 24.17 -11.02
C LEU A 67 27.08 24.56 -10.18
N PHE A 68 27.51 23.71 -9.24
CA PHE A 68 28.68 23.99 -8.42
C PHE A 68 30.00 23.94 -9.19
N LYS A 69 30.10 23.14 -10.25
CA LYS A 69 31.20 23.21 -11.21
C LYS A 69 31.22 24.56 -11.93
N THR A 70 30.06 25.01 -12.42
CA THR A 70 29.92 26.29 -13.13
C THR A 70 30.28 27.48 -12.25
N TRP A 71 29.97 27.42 -10.96
CA TRP A 71 30.27 28.49 -9.99
C TRP A 71 31.70 28.44 -9.42
N GLY A 72 32.55 27.52 -9.88
CA GLY A 72 33.96 27.44 -9.47
C GLY A 72 34.16 26.97 -8.03
N VAL A 73 33.21 26.22 -7.46
CA VAL A 73 33.35 25.67 -6.10
C VAL A 73 34.54 24.71 -6.06
N PRO A 74 35.45 24.84 -5.07
CA PRO A 74 36.61 23.96 -4.93
C PRO A 74 36.20 22.48 -4.90
N GLU A 75 36.95 21.62 -5.59
CA GLU A 75 36.60 20.20 -5.71
C GLU A 75 36.48 19.49 -4.35
N GLN A 76 37.32 19.92 -3.39
CA GLN A 76 37.39 19.39 -2.04
C GLN A 76 36.12 19.67 -1.22
N THR A 77 35.46 20.81 -1.43
CA THR A 77 34.22 21.20 -0.72
C THR A 77 32.97 20.85 -1.50
N ARG A 78 33.06 20.67 -2.83
CA ARG A 78 31.93 20.41 -3.73
C ARG A 78 31.13 19.16 -3.33
N LEU A 79 31.81 18.05 -3.02
CA LEU A 79 31.14 16.81 -2.64
C LEU A 79 30.32 16.98 -1.35
N TYR A 80 30.90 17.62 -0.33
CA TYR A 80 30.21 17.87 0.94
C TYR A 80 29.02 18.82 0.77
N LEU A 81 29.17 19.87 -0.03
CA LEU A 81 28.09 20.82 -0.32
C LEU A 81 26.95 20.17 -1.10
N ALA A 82 27.27 19.37 -2.13
CA ALA A 82 26.29 18.65 -2.92
C ALA A 82 25.51 17.63 -2.08
N LEU A 83 26.19 16.91 -1.19
CA LEU A 83 25.53 15.99 -0.24
C LEU A 83 24.61 16.73 0.73
N LEU A 84 25.03 17.88 1.27
CA LEU A 84 24.20 18.67 2.18
C LEU A 84 22.95 19.20 1.48
N VAL A 85 23.09 19.76 0.28
CA VAL A 85 21.96 20.25 -0.53
C VAL A 85 21.01 19.11 -0.91
N SER A 86 21.57 17.96 -1.34
CA SER A 86 20.78 16.77 -1.66
C SER A 86 20.01 16.25 -0.45
N LEU A 87 20.62 16.24 0.74
CA LEU A 87 19.95 15.84 1.98
C LEU A 87 18.79 16.79 2.31
N LEU A 88 19.02 18.10 2.23
CA LEU A 88 18.01 19.12 2.52
C LEU A 88 16.82 19.03 1.55
N LEU A 89 17.11 18.88 0.25
CA LEU A 89 16.09 18.68 -0.78
C LEU A 89 15.36 17.35 -0.62
N SER A 90 16.05 16.29 -0.22
CA SER A 90 15.43 14.99 0.07
C SER A 90 14.45 15.07 1.23
N VAL A 91 14.80 15.78 2.32
CA VAL A 91 13.87 16.04 3.43
C VAL A 91 12.65 16.82 2.95
N LEU A 92 12.86 17.85 2.12
CA LEU A 92 11.76 18.65 1.57
C LEU A 92 10.84 17.82 0.66
N LEU A 93 11.40 16.97 -0.20
CA LEU A 93 10.67 16.03 -1.05
C LEU A 93 9.90 15.02 -0.20
N LEU A 94 10.49 14.49 0.86
CA LEU A 94 9.81 13.58 1.77
C LEU A 94 8.60 14.27 2.42
N LEU A 95 8.75 15.49 2.90
CA LEU A 95 7.64 16.22 3.52
C LEU A 95 6.53 16.54 2.51
N LEU A 96 6.88 17.08 1.34
CA LEU A 96 5.89 17.59 0.37
C LEU A 96 5.36 16.54 -0.61
N ALA A 97 6.17 15.57 -1.02
CA ALA A 97 5.80 14.59 -2.05
C ALA A 97 5.33 13.25 -1.46
N GLU A 98 5.76 12.92 -0.24
CA GLU A 98 5.46 11.64 0.42
C GLU A 98 4.48 11.83 1.58
N VAL A 99 4.87 12.55 2.64
CA VAL A 99 4.11 12.65 3.89
C VAL A 99 2.83 13.47 3.73
N THR A 100 2.93 14.68 3.19
CA THR A 100 1.76 15.58 3.06
C THR A 100 0.65 14.98 2.18
N PRO A 101 0.96 14.40 0.99
CA PRO A 101 -0.08 13.78 0.17
C PRO A 101 -0.71 12.55 0.81
N LYS A 102 0.05 11.76 1.58
CA LYS A 102 -0.49 10.64 2.37
C LYS A 102 -1.47 11.11 3.42
N THR A 103 -1.12 12.14 4.19
CA THR A 103 -2.02 12.71 5.22
C THR A 103 -3.30 13.29 4.62
N LEU A 104 -3.21 13.96 3.47
CA LEU A 104 -4.39 14.48 2.77
C LEU A 104 -5.25 13.35 2.17
N ALA A 105 -4.62 12.29 1.66
CA ALA A 105 -5.31 11.14 1.11
C ALA A 105 -6.14 10.39 2.15
N ILE A 106 -5.71 10.35 3.42
CA ILE A 106 -6.52 9.75 4.50
C ILE A 106 -7.84 10.51 4.66
N ARG A 107 -7.81 11.85 4.62
CA ARG A 107 -9.02 12.68 4.77
C ARG A 107 -9.96 12.62 3.58
N TYR A 108 -9.43 12.41 2.37
CA TYR A 108 -10.21 12.40 1.13
C TYR A 108 -10.06 11.08 0.36
N ALA A 109 -10.00 9.96 1.07
CA ALA A 109 -9.67 8.65 0.51
C ALA A 109 -10.57 8.27 -0.67
N GLU A 110 -11.89 8.46 -0.54
CA GLU A 110 -12.84 8.14 -1.60
C GLU A 110 -12.58 8.93 -2.89
N ARG A 111 -12.49 10.27 -2.79
CA ARG A 111 -12.27 11.14 -3.96
C ARG A 111 -10.94 10.87 -4.63
N VAL A 112 -9.87 10.72 -3.84
CA VAL A 112 -8.52 10.46 -4.35
C VAL A 112 -8.45 9.08 -5.00
N ALA A 113 -9.03 8.05 -4.36
CA ALA A 113 -9.04 6.69 -4.91
C ALA A 113 -9.84 6.60 -6.22
N LEU A 114 -11.02 7.23 -6.28
CA LEU A 114 -11.84 7.25 -7.51
C LEU A 114 -11.17 8.02 -8.65
N ALA A 115 -10.53 9.16 -8.35
CA ALA A 115 -9.81 9.94 -9.35
C ALA A 115 -8.59 9.17 -9.89
N ALA A 116 -7.88 8.45 -9.02
CA ALA A 116 -6.68 7.70 -9.37
C ALA A 116 -6.96 6.32 -10.00
N ALA A 117 -8.17 5.75 -9.80
CA ALA A 117 -8.53 4.41 -10.26
C ALA A 117 -8.26 4.20 -11.77
N GLY A 118 -8.74 5.09 -12.62
CA GLY A 118 -8.56 5.00 -14.07
C GLY A 118 -7.10 5.08 -14.53
N PRO A 119 -6.35 6.13 -14.13
CA PRO A 119 -4.92 6.25 -14.44
C PRO A 119 -4.11 5.04 -13.99
N VAL A 120 -4.31 4.58 -12.75
CA VAL A 120 -3.52 3.46 -12.22
C VAL A 120 -3.86 2.14 -12.91
N ASP A 121 -5.12 1.87 -13.26
CA ASP A 121 -5.48 0.64 -13.99
C ASP A 121 -4.81 0.54 -15.37
N ARG A 122 -4.70 1.68 -16.08
CA ARG A 122 -3.98 1.75 -17.35
C ARG A 122 -2.49 1.53 -17.17
N LEU A 123 -1.88 2.20 -16.18
CA LEU A 123 -0.47 2.03 -15.84
C LEU A 123 -0.16 0.59 -15.42
N ALA A 124 -1.00 -0.04 -14.61
CA ALA A 124 -0.86 -1.42 -14.16
C ALA A 124 -0.99 -2.42 -15.32
N THR A 125 -1.73 -2.06 -16.37
CA THR A 125 -1.84 -2.86 -17.61
C THR A 125 -0.60 -2.71 -18.46
N PHE A 126 -0.09 -1.49 -18.60
CA PHE A 126 1.16 -1.24 -19.33
C PHE A 126 2.40 -1.83 -18.64
N LEU A 127 2.47 -1.75 -17.30
CA LEU A 127 3.57 -2.27 -16.48
C LEU A 127 3.44 -3.77 -16.15
N SER A 128 2.34 -4.40 -16.56
CA SER A 128 2.08 -5.82 -16.32
C SER A 128 3.26 -6.77 -16.67
N PRO A 129 3.98 -6.64 -17.81
CA PRO A 129 5.11 -7.53 -18.10
C PRO A 129 6.28 -7.36 -17.13
N ILE A 130 6.54 -6.12 -16.70
CA ILE A 130 7.60 -5.82 -15.72
C ILE A 130 7.22 -6.37 -14.35
N LEU A 131 5.97 -6.17 -13.92
CA LEU A 131 5.47 -6.69 -12.65
C LEU A 131 5.52 -8.22 -12.60
N TRP A 132 5.20 -8.89 -13.71
CA TRP A 132 5.32 -10.33 -13.83
C TRP A 132 6.78 -10.81 -13.67
N ALA A 133 7.72 -10.14 -14.33
CA ALA A 133 9.16 -10.45 -14.20
C ALA A 133 9.64 -10.26 -12.75
N VAL A 134 9.26 -9.16 -12.10
CA VAL A 134 9.58 -8.90 -10.68
C VAL A 134 8.98 -9.98 -9.78
N THR A 135 7.75 -10.43 -10.06
CA THR A 135 7.10 -11.49 -9.29
C THR A 135 7.83 -12.83 -9.43
N ILE A 136 8.35 -13.15 -10.61
CA ILE A 136 9.17 -14.36 -10.81
C ILE A 136 10.45 -14.28 -10.00
N VAL A 137 11.18 -13.17 -10.10
CA VAL A 137 12.43 -12.97 -9.35
C VAL A 137 12.16 -13.04 -7.84
N SER A 138 11.11 -12.37 -7.38
CA SER A 138 10.68 -12.41 -5.98
C SER A 138 10.35 -13.84 -5.53
N ARG A 139 9.61 -14.61 -6.33
CA ARG A 139 9.31 -16.02 -6.05
C ARG A 139 10.56 -16.89 -6.02
N ALA A 140 11.52 -16.64 -6.91
CA ALA A 140 12.79 -17.37 -6.91
C ALA A 140 13.59 -17.09 -5.64
N LEU A 141 13.63 -15.83 -5.19
CA LEU A 141 14.32 -15.41 -3.96
C LEU A 141 13.62 -15.90 -2.69
N THR A 142 12.29 -16.01 -2.70
CA THR A 142 11.47 -16.40 -1.53
C THR A 142 11.12 -17.89 -1.48
N GLY A 143 11.59 -18.71 -2.43
CA GLY A 143 11.30 -20.14 -2.47
C GLY A 143 9.87 -20.50 -2.91
N GLY A 144 9.19 -19.60 -3.64
CA GLY A 144 7.94 -19.88 -4.36
C GLY A 144 6.66 -19.92 -3.53
N ARG A 145 6.74 -19.77 -2.20
CA ARG A 145 5.57 -19.76 -1.32
C ARG A 145 5.16 -18.33 -1.00
N ALA A 146 4.18 -17.81 -1.74
CA ALA A 146 3.35 -16.76 -1.17
C ALA A 146 2.70 -17.36 0.08
N ALA A 147 3.01 -16.83 1.26
CA ALA A 147 2.36 -17.25 2.48
C ALA A 147 0.86 -17.03 2.29
N LYS A 148 0.10 -18.11 2.09
CA LYS A 148 -1.34 -18.09 2.33
C LYS A 148 -1.49 -17.98 3.84
N ALA A 149 -1.34 -16.76 4.37
CA ALA A 149 -1.78 -16.49 5.71
C ALA A 149 -3.29 -16.78 5.74
N PRO A 150 -3.78 -17.58 6.70
CA PRO A 150 -5.22 -17.73 6.92
C PRO A 150 -5.86 -16.33 6.97
N TYR A 151 -7.00 -16.15 6.31
CA TYR A 151 -7.70 -14.86 6.31
C TYR A 151 -8.14 -14.46 7.73
N LEU A 152 -8.37 -15.46 8.59
CA LEU A 152 -8.59 -15.31 10.02
C LEU A 152 -8.05 -16.58 10.69
N THR A 153 -7.21 -16.41 11.69
CA THR A 153 -6.79 -17.49 12.59
C THR A 153 -7.84 -17.67 13.70
N GLU A 154 -7.87 -18.84 14.31
CA GLU A 154 -8.78 -19.12 15.42
C GLU A 154 -8.61 -18.13 16.58
N ASN A 155 -7.37 -17.80 16.93
CA ASN A 155 -7.08 -16.78 17.95
C ASN A 155 -7.64 -15.40 17.58
N GLU A 156 -7.61 -15.01 16.31
CA GLU A 156 -8.21 -13.76 15.84
C GLU A 156 -9.74 -13.83 15.86
N LEU A 157 -10.34 -14.99 15.58
CA LEU A 157 -11.79 -15.21 15.72
C LEU A 157 -12.22 -15.08 17.19
N ILE A 158 -11.50 -15.70 18.12
CA ILE A 158 -11.75 -15.59 19.57
C ILE A 158 -11.59 -14.13 20.03
N THR A 159 -10.56 -13.44 19.54
CA THR A 159 -10.35 -12.02 19.87
C THR A 159 -11.52 -11.15 19.38
N LEU A 160 -12.05 -11.42 18.18
CA LEU A 160 -13.21 -10.69 17.66
C LEU A 160 -14.49 -10.97 18.44
N LEU A 161 -14.68 -12.21 18.91
CA LEU A 161 -15.81 -12.57 19.76
C LEU A 161 -15.76 -11.80 21.08
N HIS A 162 -14.59 -11.74 21.72
CA HIS A 162 -14.40 -11.00 22.97
C HIS A 162 -14.67 -9.50 22.83
N VAL A 163 -14.17 -8.87 21.76
CA VAL A 163 -14.45 -7.44 21.48
C VAL A 163 -15.93 -7.20 21.20
N SER A 164 -16.64 -8.15 20.59
CA SER A 164 -18.06 -8.04 20.29
C SER A 164 -18.94 -8.20 21.54
N GLU A 165 -18.51 -9.03 22.49
CA GLU A 165 -19.10 -9.17 23.82
C GLU A 165 -18.92 -7.88 24.65
N GLU A 166 -17.69 -7.33 24.71
CA GLU A 166 -17.42 -6.06 25.40
C GLU A 166 -18.24 -4.89 24.85
N GLN A 167 -18.54 -4.88 23.56
CA GLN A 167 -19.37 -3.89 22.90
C GLN A 167 -20.88 -4.15 23.07
N GLY A 168 -21.26 -5.24 23.75
CA GLY A 168 -22.65 -5.62 24.00
C GLY A 168 -23.42 -6.04 22.74
N VAL A 169 -22.70 -6.41 21.67
CA VAL A 169 -23.30 -6.90 20.41
C VAL A 169 -23.67 -8.38 20.53
N ILE A 170 -22.94 -9.11 21.38
CA ILE A 170 -23.10 -10.55 21.65
C ILE A 170 -23.24 -10.73 23.16
N GLU A 171 -24.12 -11.64 23.59
CA GLU A 171 -24.27 -11.98 25.00
C GLU A 171 -23.18 -12.97 25.47
N GLU A 172 -22.77 -12.93 26.74
CA GLU A 172 -21.75 -13.83 27.34
C GLU A 172 -22.07 -15.32 27.06
N GLN A 173 -23.36 -15.68 27.07
CA GLN A 173 -23.82 -17.05 26.79
C GLN A 173 -23.60 -17.46 25.32
N GLU A 174 -23.74 -16.53 24.37
CA GLU A 174 -23.47 -16.79 22.95
C GLU A 174 -21.96 -16.93 22.69
N HIS A 175 -21.15 -16.13 23.38
CA HIS A 175 -19.69 -16.26 23.37
C HIS A 175 -19.26 -17.67 23.83
N ASP A 176 -19.75 -18.12 24.98
CA ASP A 176 -19.41 -19.42 25.56
C ASP A 176 -19.84 -20.60 24.67
N MET A 177 -21.01 -20.50 24.04
CA MET A 177 -21.47 -21.51 23.08
C MET A 177 -20.56 -21.61 21.86
N ILE A 178 -20.16 -20.48 21.29
CA ILE A 178 -19.28 -20.45 20.10
C ILE A 178 -17.89 -20.98 20.46
N HIS A 179 -17.33 -20.58 21.61
CA HIS A 179 -16.05 -21.09 22.10
C HIS A 179 -16.08 -22.60 22.33
N GLY A 180 -17.16 -23.12 22.93
CA GLY A 180 -17.33 -24.56 23.14
C GLY A 180 -17.40 -25.39 21.84
N ILE A 181 -18.03 -24.86 20.79
CA ILE A 181 -18.08 -25.53 19.47
C ILE A 181 -16.67 -25.64 18.85
N ILE A 182 -15.85 -24.61 19.02
CA ILE A 182 -14.47 -24.58 18.48
C ILE A 182 -13.60 -25.64 19.19
N GLU A 183 -13.66 -25.71 20.52
CA GLU A 183 -12.91 -26.72 21.30
C GLU A 183 -13.29 -28.17 20.95
N ILE A 184 -14.57 -28.42 20.64
CA ILE A 184 -15.06 -29.75 20.24
C ILE A 184 -14.49 -30.14 18.86
N GLY A 185 -14.41 -29.19 17.93
CA GLY A 185 -13.82 -29.42 16.60
C GLY A 185 -12.35 -29.84 16.67
N ASP A 186 -11.60 -29.27 17.60
CA ASP A 186 -10.17 -29.55 17.78
C ASP A 186 -9.89 -30.91 18.44
N LYS A 187 -10.79 -31.37 19.32
CA LYS A 187 -10.69 -32.69 19.94
C LYS A 187 -10.93 -33.85 18.96
N SER A 188 -11.55 -33.61 17.80
CA SER A 188 -11.90 -34.66 16.82
C SER A 188 -10.74 -35.14 15.92
N VAL A 189 -9.56 -34.52 15.95
CA VAL A 189 -8.45 -34.86 15.02
C VAL A 189 -7.20 -35.41 15.72
N ARG A 190 -7.17 -35.45 17.06
CA ARG A 190 -5.99 -35.93 17.81
C ARG A 190 -6.22 -37.16 18.70
N GLU A 191 -7.43 -37.69 18.75
CA GLU A 191 -7.76 -38.94 19.43
C GLU A 191 -8.62 -39.84 18.54
N VAL A 192 -8.02 -40.43 17.51
CA VAL A 192 -8.28 -41.78 17.00
C VAL A 192 -7.07 -42.28 16.22
#